data_AF-D5WBZ5-F1
#
_entry.id   AF-D5WBZ5-F1
#
_cell.length_a   1.000
_cell.length_b   1.000
_cell.length_c   1.000
_cell.angle_alpha   90.00
_cell.angle_beta   90.00
_cell.angle_gamma   90.00
#
_symmetry.space_group_name_H-M   'P 1'
#
loop_
_entity.id
_entity.type
_entity.pdbx_description
1 polymer ?
#
loop_
_entity_poly.entity_id
_entity_poly.type
_entity_poly.pdbx_seq_one_letter_code
_entity_poly.pdbx_strand_id
1 'polypeptide(L)'
;MYTLAEHESPKFAEFLSLTKPWQGAYTDATFSFIAVKDGGRLRLVQGHVILPSNAVPQALQLQTPSVCACAVSLSTLGLDCEALIHALLRDELETPIGTLSLIEQEGVGPQDISVYFPRYPDDFNSSREHALSLTLSCGRMPFGSRQAEFRNDLRTAQQPYDSIVELANELWLKPLRWDTCTLDISAHSPVAIDLTREIIGGKVRLALLALRGIDVTPARFGYRVVATGSVVQRRTLAATELAWSAGAGERIQVGEIDVCVPDGAIVQCFASYDGLLLQQGFVVQPGILPNVRRMTHEVFDPALENTKKCLFDAKTQKQDARNLEAGVANLLYMLGFAVDPLFGKPQSNNPDLIATTPSGDVLVVECTTAAIDIEGKLSKLLARTAALREKLAETGNSHIRCLPVTVTSLAEPAITNMEEAVKARILVVSAEDLGRALDSTMVPQNADALFNEKWHTLNPPPDPLFPDGIQPVSLPLSNSSSTI
;
A
#
# COMPACT_ATOMS: atom_id res chain seq x y z
N MET A 1 -27.78 31.48 -8.75
CA MET A 1 -27.33 30.38 -7.87
C MET A 1 -26.91 29.25 -8.79
N TYR A 2 -25.61 29.00 -8.87
CA TYR A 2 -25.04 27.98 -9.75
C TYR A 2 -25.41 26.59 -9.24
N THR A 3 -25.99 25.77 -10.12
CA THR A 3 -26.42 24.38 -9.84
C THR A 3 -25.83 23.48 -10.92
N LEU A 4 -25.38 22.29 -10.51
CA LEU A 4 -24.93 21.24 -11.43
C LEU A 4 -25.99 20.99 -12.50
N ALA A 5 -25.57 20.45 -13.65
CA ALA A 5 -26.52 20.00 -14.65
C ALA A 5 -27.56 19.04 -14.04
N GLU A 6 -28.80 19.11 -14.54
CA GLU A 6 -29.93 18.37 -13.98
C GLU A 6 -29.68 16.85 -13.96
N HIS A 7 -28.94 16.33 -14.94
CA HIS A 7 -28.57 14.92 -15.04
C HIS A 7 -27.39 14.51 -14.13
N GLU A 8 -26.60 15.46 -13.64
CA GLU A 8 -25.44 15.21 -12.76
C GLU A 8 -25.81 15.34 -11.27
N SER A 9 -26.80 16.18 -10.97
CA SER A 9 -27.30 16.43 -9.61
C SER A 9 -27.70 15.15 -8.83
N PRO A 10 -28.34 14.13 -9.44
CA PRO A 10 -28.69 12.89 -8.73
C PRO A 10 -27.49 12.11 -8.20
N LYS A 11 -26.37 12.04 -8.95
CA LYS A 11 -25.17 11.31 -8.54
C LYS A 11 -24.53 11.96 -7.31
N PHE A 12 -24.48 13.30 -7.33
CA PHE A 12 -23.98 14.07 -6.21
C PHE A 12 -24.86 13.90 -4.96
N ALA A 13 -26.18 14.04 -5.12
CA ALA A 13 -27.14 13.84 -4.04
C ALA A 13 -27.07 12.42 -3.46
N GLU A 14 -26.87 11.41 -4.31
CA GLU A 14 -26.67 10.02 -3.88
C GLU A 14 -25.40 9.87 -3.04
N PHE A 15 -24.25 10.38 -3.49
CA PHE A 15 -23.01 10.35 -2.72
C PHE A 15 -23.16 11.00 -1.33
N LEU A 16 -23.79 12.17 -1.27
CA LEU A 16 -24.06 12.86 0.01
C LEU A 16 -25.00 12.04 0.89
N SER A 17 -26.08 11.48 0.32
CA SER A 17 -27.02 10.65 1.05
C SER A 17 -26.34 9.42 1.65
N LEU A 18 -25.40 8.79 0.94
CA LEU A 18 -24.71 7.59 1.40
C LEU A 18 -23.67 7.91 2.49
N THR A 19 -23.01 9.07 2.44
CA THR A 19 -21.97 9.45 3.42
C THR A 19 -22.51 10.16 4.66
N LYS A 20 -23.68 10.80 4.56
CA LYS A 20 -24.34 11.53 5.65
C LYS A 20 -24.44 10.76 6.98
N PRO A 21 -24.80 9.46 7.03
CA PRO A 21 -24.98 8.76 8.30
C PRO A 21 -23.72 8.68 9.16
N TRP A 22 -22.53 8.81 8.57
CA TRP A 22 -21.26 8.73 9.28
C TRP A 22 -20.35 9.95 9.06
N GLN A 23 -20.91 11.07 8.59
CA GLN A 23 -20.17 12.33 8.40
C GLN A 23 -19.52 12.84 9.71
N GLY A 24 -20.15 12.57 10.86
CA GLY A 24 -19.61 12.93 12.18
C GLY A 24 -18.29 12.24 12.54
N ALA A 25 -17.91 11.17 11.83
CA ALA A 25 -16.61 10.52 12.00
C ALA A 25 -15.45 11.29 11.36
N TYR A 26 -15.76 12.14 10.38
CA TYR A 26 -14.76 12.78 9.53
C TYR A 26 -14.32 14.13 10.09
N THR A 27 -13.99 14.17 11.37
CA THR A 27 -13.56 15.40 12.08
C THR A 27 -12.31 16.03 11.49
N ASP A 28 -11.48 15.23 10.86
CA ASP A 28 -10.21 15.64 10.25
C ASP A 28 -10.27 15.58 8.72
N ALA A 29 -11.46 15.82 8.16
CA ALA A 29 -11.60 15.98 6.71
C ALA A 29 -10.63 17.05 6.20
N THR A 30 -9.87 16.72 5.17
CA THR A 30 -8.82 17.59 4.61
C THR A 30 -9.12 17.87 3.16
N PHE A 31 -8.99 19.14 2.78
CA PHE A 31 -8.96 19.58 1.40
C PHE A 31 -7.52 19.88 1.00
N SER A 32 -7.01 19.09 0.07
CA SER A 32 -5.73 19.30 -0.58
C SER A 32 -5.96 19.78 -2.00
N PHE A 33 -5.16 20.74 -2.49
CA PHE A 33 -5.26 21.17 -3.87
C PHE A 33 -3.96 21.73 -4.44
N ILE A 34 -3.89 21.70 -5.76
CA ILE A 34 -2.97 22.49 -6.58
C ILE A 34 -3.82 23.48 -7.40
N ALA A 35 -3.34 24.70 -7.48
CA ALA A 35 -3.92 25.79 -8.24
C ALA A 35 -2.85 26.53 -9.06
N VAL A 36 -3.27 27.22 -10.11
CA VAL A 36 -2.42 28.16 -10.86
C VAL A 36 -2.86 29.59 -10.62
N LYS A 37 -1.90 30.51 -10.61
CA LYS A 37 -2.21 31.94 -10.60
C LYS A 37 -2.57 32.41 -12.01
N ASP A 38 -3.73 33.03 -12.15
CA ASP A 38 -4.15 33.71 -13.38
C ASP A 38 -4.96 34.97 -13.05
N GLY A 39 -4.57 36.11 -13.61
CA GLY A 39 -5.27 37.39 -13.40
C GLY A 39 -5.43 37.81 -11.93
N GLY A 40 -4.54 37.35 -11.04
CA GLY A 40 -4.63 37.61 -9.59
C GLY A 40 -5.58 36.68 -8.82
N ARG A 41 -6.18 35.69 -9.48
CA ARG A 41 -7.02 34.64 -8.86
C ARG A 41 -6.30 33.30 -8.85
N LEU A 42 -6.68 32.44 -7.91
CA LEU A 42 -6.26 31.05 -7.91
C LEU A 42 -7.29 30.21 -8.66
N ARG A 43 -6.84 29.49 -9.68
CA ARG A 43 -7.66 28.55 -10.42
C ARG A 43 -7.31 27.14 -10.03
N LEU A 44 -8.30 26.39 -9.56
CA LEU A 44 -8.13 24.98 -9.23
C LEU A 44 -7.67 24.23 -10.47
N VAL A 45 -6.65 23.42 -10.28
CA VAL A 45 -6.16 22.45 -11.26
C VAL A 45 -6.60 21.06 -10.83
N GLN A 46 -6.28 20.71 -9.59
CA GLN A 46 -6.72 19.45 -9.01
C GLN A 46 -6.89 19.63 -7.52
N GLY A 47 -8.02 19.15 -7.02
CA GLY A 47 -8.34 19.09 -5.59
C GLY A 47 -8.68 17.68 -5.17
N HIS A 48 -8.43 17.36 -3.91
CA HIS A 48 -8.84 16.13 -3.29
C HIS A 48 -9.37 16.42 -1.88
N VAL A 49 -10.63 16.05 -1.63
CA VAL A 49 -11.21 16.03 -0.29
C VAL A 49 -11.08 14.61 0.25
N ILE A 50 -10.33 14.45 1.33
CA ILE A 50 -10.18 13.17 2.02
C ILE A 50 -11.06 13.21 3.25
N LEU A 51 -12.01 12.28 3.36
CA LEU A 51 -12.76 12.01 4.58
C LEU A 51 -12.14 10.76 5.22
N PRO A 52 -11.20 10.92 6.17
CA PRO A 52 -10.27 9.87 6.56
C PRO A 52 -10.88 8.90 7.57
N SER A 53 -10.40 7.66 7.56
CA SER A 53 -10.59 6.72 8.68
C SER A 53 -9.40 6.73 9.67
N ASN A 54 -8.18 7.00 9.18
CA ASN A 54 -6.96 6.92 9.99
C ASN A 54 -6.03 8.12 9.75
N ALA A 55 -5.29 8.09 8.64
CA ALA A 55 -4.23 9.06 8.36
C ALA A 55 -4.76 10.26 7.59
N VAL A 56 -4.18 11.43 7.87
CA VAL A 56 -4.51 12.70 7.23
C VAL A 56 -3.26 13.33 6.62
N PRO A 57 -3.39 14.04 5.49
CA PRO A 57 -2.29 14.84 4.96
C PRO A 57 -1.83 15.87 5.99
N GLN A 58 -0.53 16.11 6.05
CA GLN A 58 0.01 17.21 6.86
C GLN A 58 -0.40 18.55 6.24
N ALA A 59 -0.58 19.57 7.08
CA ALA A 59 -0.85 20.91 6.60
C ALA A 59 0.33 21.38 5.73
N LEU A 60 0.02 21.85 4.54
CA LEU A 60 0.99 22.32 3.57
C LEU A 60 0.51 23.62 2.95
N GLN A 61 1.43 24.57 2.74
CA GLN A 61 1.17 25.78 1.97
C GLN A 61 2.38 26.07 1.10
N LEU A 62 2.15 26.16 -0.20
CA LEU A 62 3.15 26.53 -1.19
C LEU A 62 2.59 27.66 -2.03
N GLN A 63 3.35 28.75 -2.16
CA GLN A 63 3.04 29.82 -3.08
C GLN A 63 4.28 30.15 -3.92
N THR A 64 4.17 29.95 -5.23
CA THR A 64 5.17 30.39 -6.21
C THR A 64 4.56 31.48 -7.11
N PRO A 65 5.32 32.09 -8.04
CA PRO A 65 4.78 33.04 -9.00
C PRO A 65 3.65 32.49 -9.87
N SER A 66 3.67 31.19 -10.19
CA SER A 66 2.72 30.57 -11.13
C SER A 66 1.87 29.43 -10.55
N VAL A 67 2.35 28.74 -9.51
CA VAL A 67 1.70 27.58 -8.87
C VAL A 67 1.43 27.88 -7.41
N CYS A 68 0.28 27.47 -6.91
CA CYS A 68 0.00 27.42 -5.48
C CYS A 68 -0.51 26.05 -5.09
N ALA A 69 -0.27 25.67 -3.85
CA ALA A 69 -0.78 24.42 -3.34
C ALA A 69 -1.06 24.53 -1.84
N CYS A 70 -2.08 23.82 -1.38
CA CYS A 70 -2.42 23.83 0.03
C CYS A 70 -3.08 22.52 0.43
N ALA A 71 -2.75 22.04 1.63
CA ALA A 71 -3.52 21.04 2.37
C ALA A 71 -4.03 21.70 3.67
N VAL A 72 -5.35 21.72 3.84
CA VAL A 72 -6.02 22.41 4.94
C VAL A 72 -7.22 21.59 5.43
N SER A 73 -7.44 21.55 6.74
CA SER A 73 -8.64 20.87 7.28
C SER A 73 -9.90 21.66 6.94
N LEU A 74 -11.00 20.96 6.65
CA LEU A 74 -12.29 21.60 6.39
C LEU A 74 -12.78 22.40 7.61
N SER A 75 -12.47 21.92 8.81
CA SER A 75 -12.75 22.62 10.08
C SER A 75 -12.04 23.98 10.18
N THR A 76 -10.82 24.11 9.66
CA THR A 76 -10.10 25.39 9.60
C THR A 76 -10.79 26.37 8.64
N LEU A 77 -11.39 25.85 7.58
CA LEU A 77 -12.19 26.64 6.64
C LEU A 77 -13.60 26.95 7.18
N GLY A 78 -14.03 26.31 8.28
CA GLY A 78 -15.40 26.40 8.77
C GLY A 78 -16.43 25.77 7.83
N LEU A 79 -16.00 24.79 7.03
CA LEU A 79 -16.82 24.11 6.03
C LEU A 79 -16.92 22.61 6.34
N ASP A 80 -17.96 21.98 5.81
CA ASP A 80 -17.97 20.53 5.59
C ASP A 80 -17.79 20.23 4.09
N CYS A 81 -17.86 18.94 3.71
CA CYS A 81 -17.64 18.53 2.33
C CYS A 81 -18.68 19.13 1.37
N GLU A 82 -19.95 19.13 1.75
CA GLU A 82 -21.04 19.68 0.94
C GLU A 82 -20.90 21.19 0.77
N ALA A 83 -20.64 21.91 1.86
CA ALA A 83 -20.42 23.35 1.85
C ALA A 83 -19.18 23.75 1.02
N LEU A 84 -18.10 22.98 1.09
CA LEU A 84 -16.92 23.21 0.26
C LEU A 84 -17.24 23.07 -1.23
N ILE A 85 -17.96 22.02 -1.63
CA ILE A 85 -18.34 21.81 -3.03
C ILE A 85 -19.22 22.97 -3.49
N HIS A 86 -20.21 23.37 -2.69
CA HIS A 86 -21.05 24.53 -3.01
C HIS A 86 -20.28 25.84 -3.09
N ALA A 87 -19.25 26.05 -2.27
CA ALA A 87 -18.39 27.23 -2.33
C ALA A 87 -17.56 27.25 -3.63
N LEU A 88 -17.00 26.11 -4.02
CA LEU A 88 -16.27 25.97 -5.28
C LEU A 88 -17.17 26.16 -6.51
N LEU A 89 -18.40 25.65 -6.48
CA LEU A 89 -19.40 25.87 -7.55
C LEU A 89 -19.85 27.33 -7.67
N ARG A 90 -19.55 28.18 -6.68
CA ARG A 90 -19.84 29.61 -6.69
C ARG A 90 -18.61 30.49 -7.00
N ASP A 91 -17.43 29.88 -7.21
CA ASP A 91 -16.14 30.55 -7.41
C ASP A 91 -15.71 31.48 -6.25
N GLU A 92 -16.08 31.16 -5.01
CA GLU A 92 -15.82 32.02 -3.85
C GLU A 92 -15.20 31.24 -2.67
N LEU A 93 -14.37 30.23 -2.93
CA LEU A 93 -13.72 29.52 -1.83
C LEU A 93 -12.50 30.29 -1.33
N GLU A 94 -12.64 30.97 -0.19
CA GLU A 94 -11.51 31.54 0.54
C GLU A 94 -10.65 30.43 1.15
N THR A 95 -9.34 30.49 0.88
CA THR A 95 -8.34 29.56 1.43
C THR A 95 -7.19 30.33 2.06
N PRO A 96 -6.33 29.69 2.89
CA PRO A 96 -5.17 30.37 3.49
C PRO A 96 -4.20 31.02 2.49
N ILE A 97 -4.25 30.59 1.22
CA ILE A 97 -3.36 31.07 0.16
C ILE A 97 -4.04 31.97 -0.88
N GLY A 98 -5.34 32.24 -0.72
CA GLY A 98 -6.14 33.12 -1.57
C GLY A 98 -7.48 32.54 -2.01
N THR A 99 -8.27 33.33 -2.74
CA THR A 99 -9.58 32.91 -3.27
C THR A 99 -9.41 31.94 -4.43
N LEU A 100 -9.99 30.75 -4.27
CA LEU A 100 -9.94 29.65 -5.22
C LEU A 100 -11.22 29.57 -6.05
N SER A 101 -11.04 29.43 -7.36
CA SER A 101 -12.10 29.27 -8.36
C SER A 101 -11.98 27.91 -9.04
N LEU A 102 -13.11 27.25 -9.26
CA LEU A 102 -13.17 26.00 -10.01
C LEU A 102 -13.32 26.27 -11.51
N ILE A 103 -13.96 27.37 -11.88
CA ILE A 103 -14.38 27.67 -13.25
C ILE A 103 -13.54 28.83 -13.83
N GLU A 104 -13.13 28.70 -15.09
CA GLU A 104 -12.05 29.50 -15.71
C GLU A 104 -12.47 30.93 -16.07
N GLN A 105 -13.62 31.17 -16.74
CA GLN A 105 -14.19 32.49 -17.10
C GLN A 105 -15.46 32.36 -17.98
N GLU A 106 -16.09 33.49 -18.32
CA GLU A 106 -17.39 33.64 -19.01
C GLU A 106 -17.66 32.62 -20.14
N GLY A 107 -18.69 31.79 -19.95
CA GLY A 107 -19.21 30.86 -20.95
C GLY A 107 -19.13 29.39 -20.53
N VAL A 108 -18.20 29.04 -19.63
CA VAL A 108 -18.22 27.74 -18.94
C VAL A 108 -19.04 27.90 -17.68
N GLY A 109 -20.18 27.21 -17.61
CA GLY A 109 -21.06 27.23 -16.45
C GLY A 109 -20.90 25.97 -15.61
N PRO A 110 -21.55 25.90 -14.44
CA PRO A 110 -21.68 24.65 -13.69
C PRO A 110 -22.38 23.53 -14.46
N GLN A 111 -23.04 23.87 -15.57
CA GLN A 111 -23.64 22.92 -16.53
C GLN A 111 -22.58 22.10 -17.28
N ASP A 112 -21.31 22.55 -17.30
CA ASP A 112 -20.20 21.86 -17.97
C ASP A 112 -19.40 20.96 -17.02
N ILE A 113 -19.85 20.81 -15.77
CA ILE A 113 -19.22 19.93 -14.78
C ILE A 113 -19.80 18.53 -14.96
N SER A 114 -18.94 17.57 -15.26
CA SER A 114 -19.27 16.15 -15.27
C SER A 114 -19.05 15.56 -13.87
N VAL A 115 -20.00 14.76 -13.38
CA VAL A 115 -19.89 14.06 -12.10
C VAL A 115 -19.80 12.55 -12.34
N TYR A 116 -18.80 11.93 -11.75
CA TYR A 116 -18.60 10.48 -11.77
C TYR A 116 -18.67 9.92 -10.35
N PHE A 117 -19.58 8.97 -10.14
CA PHE A 117 -19.81 8.31 -8.86
C PHE A 117 -19.95 6.79 -9.06
N PRO A 118 -18.87 6.01 -8.92
CA PRO A 118 -18.95 4.56 -8.90
C PRO A 118 -19.48 4.11 -7.54
N ARG A 119 -20.80 3.86 -7.46
CA ARG A 119 -21.47 3.42 -6.24
C ARG A 119 -20.92 2.09 -5.67
N TYR A 120 -20.40 1.24 -6.53
CA TYR A 120 -19.95 -0.11 -6.20
C TYR A 120 -18.47 -0.28 -6.56
N PRO A 121 -17.75 -1.17 -5.86
CA PRO A 121 -16.37 -1.48 -6.20
C PRO A 121 -16.28 -2.18 -7.57
N ASP A 122 -15.19 -1.90 -8.29
CA ASP A 122 -14.87 -2.57 -9.56
C ASP A 122 -14.52 -4.05 -9.35
N ASP A 123 -13.97 -4.40 -8.19
CA ASP A 123 -13.68 -5.77 -7.78
C ASP A 123 -14.25 -6.05 -6.39
N PHE A 124 -15.34 -6.81 -6.37
CA PHE A 124 -15.92 -7.27 -5.13
C PHE A 124 -15.00 -8.22 -4.37
N ASN A 125 -14.09 -8.95 -5.01
CA ASN A 125 -13.26 -9.97 -4.34
C ASN A 125 -12.06 -9.38 -3.58
N SER A 126 -11.79 -8.09 -3.76
CA SER A 126 -10.73 -7.41 -3.04
C SER A 126 -10.98 -7.40 -1.54
N SER A 127 -9.92 -7.63 -0.76
CA SER A 127 -9.98 -7.50 0.70
C SER A 127 -9.81 -6.06 1.19
N ARG A 128 -9.60 -5.12 0.27
CA ARG A 128 -9.43 -3.70 0.58
C ARG A 128 -10.77 -3.08 0.96
N GLU A 129 -10.72 -2.10 1.85
CA GLU A 129 -11.85 -1.23 2.15
C GLU A 129 -12.29 -0.48 0.89
N HIS A 130 -13.60 -0.46 0.64
CA HIS A 130 -14.20 0.30 -0.43
C HIS A 130 -14.52 1.71 0.09
N ALA A 131 -13.63 2.64 -0.21
CA ALA A 131 -13.91 4.06 -0.08
C ALA A 131 -14.89 4.49 -1.19
N LEU A 132 -15.95 5.21 -0.82
CA LEU A 132 -16.82 5.85 -1.80
C LEU A 132 -16.05 7.02 -2.42
N SER A 133 -16.00 7.07 -3.74
CA SER A 133 -15.33 8.14 -4.47
C SER A 133 -16.31 8.94 -5.31
N LEU A 134 -16.16 10.27 -5.31
CA LEU A 134 -16.88 11.17 -6.20
C LEU A 134 -15.84 12.02 -6.93
N THR A 135 -15.93 12.10 -8.26
CA THR A 135 -15.07 12.97 -9.06
C THR A 135 -15.92 13.99 -9.79
N LEU A 136 -15.64 15.27 -9.58
CA LEU A 136 -16.14 16.37 -10.40
C LEU A 136 -15.05 16.73 -11.40
N SER A 137 -15.40 16.87 -12.67
CA SER A 137 -14.44 17.25 -13.71
C SER A 137 -14.99 18.41 -14.54
N CYS A 138 -14.14 19.39 -14.86
CA CYS A 138 -14.52 20.54 -15.65
C CYS A 138 -13.33 21.16 -16.40
N GLY A 139 -13.63 21.90 -17.47
CA GLY A 139 -12.65 22.72 -18.19
C GLY A 139 -11.47 21.95 -18.80
N ARG A 140 -10.58 22.70 -19.46
CA ARG A 140 -9.29 22.21 -19.96
C ARG A 140 -8.17 22.70 -19.05
N MET A 141 -7.14 21.89 -18.92
CA MET A 141 -6.03 22.19 -18.01
C MET A 141 -5.01 23.17 -18.60
N PRO A 142 -4.42 24.05 -17.77
CA PRO A 142 -3.38 24.99 -18.20
C PRO A 142 -1.98 24.36 -18.30
N PHE A 143 -1.79 23.08 -17.93
CA PHE A 143 -0.45 22.48 -17.86
C PHE A 143 0.28 22.39 -19.19
N GLY A 144 -0.41 22.13 -20.30
CA GLY A 144 0.22 21.79 -21.57
C GLY A 144 1.25 22.81 -22.06
N SER A 145 0.98 24.10 -21.93
CA SER A 145 1.86 25.17 -22.44
C SER A 145 2.81 25.76 -21.40
N ARG A 146 2.64 25.47 -20.11
CA ARG A 146 3.34 26.15 -19.00
C ARG A 146 4.23 25.23 -18.14
N GLN A 147 4.47 23.99 -18.57
CA GLN A 147 5.25 23.02 -17.76
C GLN A 147 6.65 23.52 -17.36
N ALA A 148 7.35 24.22 -18.26
CA ALA A 148 8.70 24.72 -17.99
C ALA A 148 8.69 25.81 -16.90
N GLU A 149 7.72 26.71 -16.96
CA GLU A 149 7.47 27.74 -15.95
C GLU A 149 7.18 27.11 -14.59
N PHE A 150 6.23 26.17 -14.53
CA PHE A 150 5.86 25.48 -13.30
C PHE A 150 7.05 24.73 -12.69
N ARG A 151 7.85 24.03 -13.52
CA ARG A 151 9.03 23.31 -13.04
C ARG A 151 10.10 24.26 -12.50
N ASN A 152 10.33 25.40 -13.16
CA ASN A 152 11.26 26.41 -12.65
C ASN A 152 10.82 26.92 -11.28
N ASP A 153 9.55 27.30 -11.16
CA ASP A 153 8.99 27.89 -9.95
C ASP A 153 9.01 26.92 -8.77
N LEU A 154 8.68 25.65 -9.01
CA LEU A 154 8.73 24.61 -7.97
C LEU A 154 10.15 24.33 -7.48
N ARG A 155 11.15 24.29 -8.37
CA ARG A 155 12.54 24.01 -7.99
C ARG A 155 13.26 25.19 -7.34
N THR A 156 12.73 26.39 -7.52
CA THR A 156 13.27 27.65 -6.96
C THR A 156 12.49 28.14 -5.74
N ALA A 157 11.41 27.45 -5.36
CA ALA A 157 10.65 27.73 -4.15
C ALA A 157 11.51 27.52 -2.87
N GLN A 158 11.09 28.13 -1.77
CA GLN A 158 11.77 28.01 -0.47
C GLN A 158 11.91 26.54 -0.02
N GLN A 159 10.84 25.77 -0.18
CA GLN A 159 10.85 24.32 -0.13
C GLN A 159 10.77 23.82 -1.57
N PRO A 160 11.88 23.32 -2.15
CA PRO A 160 11.91 22.96 -3.56
C PRO A 160 11.22 21.63 -3.80
N TYR A 161 10.53 21.54 -4.94
CA TYR A 161 9.97 20.30 -5.49
C TYR A 161 10.53 20.09 -6.89
N ASP A 162 10.93 18.86 -7.23
CA ASP A 162 11.42 18.48 -8.55
C ASP A 162 10.36 18.66 -9.64
N SER A 163 9.11 18.30 -9.30
CA SER A 163 7.99 18.31 -10.25
C SER A 163 6.64 18.52 -9.57
N ILE A 164 5.62 18.83 -10.38
CA ILE A 164 4.24 18.92 -9.91
C ILE A 164 3.67 17.58 -9.46
N VAL A 165 4.24 16.48 -9.97
CA VAL A 165 3.87 15.11 -9.59
C VAL A 165 4.34 14.82 -8.16
N GLU A 166 5.57 15.23 -7.82
CA GLU A 166 6.08 15.12 -6.45
C GLU A 166 5.21 15.93 -5.49
N LEU A 167 4.89 17.18 -5.83
CA LEU A 167 4.00 18.03 -5.04
C LEU A 167 2.60 17.42 -4.86
N ALA A 168 2.02 16.86 -5.93
CA ALA A 168 0.71 16.20 -5.87
C ALA A 168 0.73 14.96 -4.96
N ASN A 169 1.83 14.19 -4.97
CA ASN A 169 2.01 13.05 -4.08
C ASN A 169 2.10 13.49 -2.61
N GLU A 170 2.85 14.57 -2.32
CA GLU A 170 2.93 15.12 -0.95
C GLU A 170 1.58 15.60 -0.43
N LEU A 171 0.75 16.15 -1.32
CA LEU A 171 -0.63 16.59 -1.04
C LEU A 171 -1.66 15.46 -1.00
N TRP A 172 -1.26 14.22 -1.27
CA TRP A 172 -2.13 13.04 -1.35
C TRP A 172 -3.25 13.20 -2.39
N LEU A 173 -2.98 13.87 -3.51
CA LEU A 173 -3.92 13.96 -4.63
C LEU A 173 -4.00 12.61 -5.35
N LYS A 174 -5.10 12.38 -6.06
CA LYS A 174 -5.18 11.26 -7.03
C LYS A 174 -4.16 11.47 -8.15
N PRO A 175 -3.80 10.42 -8.92
CA PRO A 175 -2.90 10.58 -10.05
C PRO A 175 -3.29 11.77 -10.94
N LEU A 176 -2.31 12.64 -11.22
CA LEU A 176 -2.55 13.89 -11.92
C LEU A 176 -3.25 13.68 -13.27
N ARG A 177 -4.36 14.40 -13.46
CA ARG A 177 -5.03 14.53 -14.75
C ARG A 177 -4.44 15.72 -15.50
N TRP A 178 -3.94 15.46 -16.71
CA TRP A 178 -3.29 16.50 -17.54
C TRP A 178 -4.26 17.20 -18.50
N ASP A 179 -5.46 16.65 -18.64
CA ASP A 179 -6.47 17.00 -19.64
C ASP A 179 -7.60 17.88 -19.07
N THR A 180 -7.97 17.66 -17.81
CA THR A 180 -9.15 18.29 -17.19
C THR A 180 -8.90 18.67 -15.73
N CYS A 181 -9.55 19.74 -15.26
CA CYS A 181 -9.54 20.10 -13.85
C CYS A 181 -10.43 19.12 -13.08
N THR A 182 -9.97 18.68 -11.91
CA THR A 182 -10.67 17.67 -11.11
C THR A 182 -10.80 18.06 -9.65
N LEU A 183 -11.94 17.75 -9.06
CA LEU A 183 -12.12 17.68 -7.62
C LEU A 183 -12.52 16.24 -7.28
N ASP A 184 -11.60 15.50 -6.70
CA ASP A 184 -11.86 14.17 -6.18
C ASP A 184 -12.31 14.27 -4.73
N ILE A 185 -13.21 13.40 -4.31
CA ILE A 185 -13.61 13.22 -2.92
C ILE A 185 -13.50 11.73 -2.62
N SER A 186 -12.74 11.36 -1.59
CA SER A 186 -12.64 9.98 -1.10
C SER A 186 -13.20 9.89 0.31
N ALA A 187 -14.33 9.20 0.46
CA ALA A 187 -14.93 8.89 1.75
C ALA A 187 -14.53 7.49 2.21
N HIS A 188 -13.61 7.41 3.17
CA HIS A 188 -13.13 6.12 3.70
C HIS A 188 -14.22 5.41 4.50
N SER A 189 -14.22 4.08 4.45
CA SER A 189 -15.27 3.27 5.07
C SER A 189 -15.36 3.52 6.58
N PRO A 190 -16.58 3.76 7.13
CA PRO A 190 -16.76 3.97 8.56
C PRO A 190 -16.60 2.69 9.39
N VAL A 191 -16.66 1.53 8.74
CA VAL A 191 -16.46 0.21 9.33
C VAL A 191 -15.58 -0.65 8.45
N ALA A 192 -14.82 -1.54 9.07
CA ALA A 192 -13.87 -2.44 8.41
C ALA A 192 -13.79 -3.77 9.17
N ILE A 193 -13.29 -4.81 8.51
CA ILE A 193 -13.00 -6.12 9.11
C ILE A 193 -11.57 -6.08 9.63
N ASP A 194 -11.37 -6.52 10.86
CA ASP A 194 -10.02 -6.78 11.37
C ASP A 194 -9.49 -8.09 10.76
N LEU A 195 -8.80 -7.97 9.62
CA LEU A 195 -8.21 -9.11 8.91
C LEU A 195 -6.89 -9.60 9.52
N THR A 196 -6.43 -8.98 10.61
CA THR A 196 -5.26 -9.47 11.36
C THR A 196 -5.60 -10.63 12.29
N ARG A 197 -6.89 -10.96 12.41
CA ARG A 197 -7.37 -12.06 13.24
C ARG A 197 -7.05 -13.40 12.60
N GLU A 198 -6.90 -14.40 13.46
CA GLU A 198 -6.45 -15.74 13.10
C GLU A 198 -7.34 -16.79 13.75
N ILE A 199 -7.52 -17.93 13.07
CA ILE A 199 -8.17 -19.10 13.66
C ILE A 199 -7.12 -19.85 14.52
N ILE A 200 -7.38 -19.99 15.81
CA ILE A 200 -6.50 -20.67 16.77
C ILE A 200 -7.30 -21.74 17.52
N GLY A 201 -6.91 -23.01 17.38
CA GLY A 201 -7.53 -24.12 18.11
C GLY A 201 -9.03 -24.29 17.84
N GLY A 202 -9.46 -24.19 16.59
CA GLY A 202 -10.87 -24.32 16.19
C GLY A 202 -11.76 -23.16 16.66
N LYS A 203 -11.17 -22.03 17.05
CA LYS A 203 -11.88 -20.81 17.42
C LYS A 203 -11.27 -19.61 16.74
N VAL A 204 -12.10 -18.61 16.46
CA VAL A 204 -11.66 -17.33 15.94
C VAL A 204 -12.42 -16.22 16.64
N ARG A 205 -11.70 -15.18 17.06
CA ARG A 205 -12.28 -13.93 17.51
C ARG A 205 -12.38 -13.00 16.31
N LEU A 206 -13.56 -12.98 15.69
CA LEU A 206 -13.83 -12.07 14.59
C LEU A 206 -14.09 -10.67 15.14
N ALA A 207 -13.63 -9.65 14.42
CA ALA A 207 -13.79 -8.27 14.87
C ALA A 207 -14.20 -7.34 13.71
N LEU A 208 -15.20 -6.51 14.00
CA LEU A 208 -15.61 -5.38 13.19
C LEU A 208 -15.03 -4.10 13.80
N LEU A 209 -14.20 -3.41 13.04
CA LEU A 209 -13.69 -2.09 13.37
C LEU A 209 -14.75 -1.06 12.97
N ALA A 210 -14.94 -0.04 13.80
CA ALA A 210 -15.75 1.13 13.47
C ALA A 210 -15.06 2.40 13.93
N LEU A 211 -15.26 3.50 13.20
CA LEU A 211 -14.82 4.82 13.65
C LEU A 211 -15.57 5.23 14.91
N ARG A 212 -14.91 5.97 15.80
CA ARG A 212 -15.58 6.62 16.92
C ARG A 212 -16.41 7.81 16.41
N GLY A 213 -17.50 8.10 17.11
CA GLY A 213 -18.41 9.19 16.76
C GLY A 213 -19.51 8.83 15.76
N ILE A 214 -19.53 7.60 15.24
CA ILE A 214 -20.67 7.10 14.44
C ILE A 214 -21.65 6.32 15.30
N ASP A 215 -22.92 6.34 14.91
CA ASP A 215 -23.88 5.32 15.37
C ASP A 215 -23.51 3.98 14.74
N VAL A 216 -23.17 2.98 15.54
CA VAL A 216 -22.83 1.64 15.04
C VAL A 216 -24.06 0.79 14.72
N THR A 217 -25.27 1.21 15.13
CA THR A 217 -26.51 0.43 14.95
C THR A 217 -26.78 -0.03 13.50
N PRO A 218 -26.51 0.79 12.46
CA PRO A 218 -26.67 0.37 11.06
C PRO A 218 -25.60 -0.61 10.56
N ALA A 219 -24.51 -0.79 11.33
CA ALA A 219 -23.44 -1.68 10.94
C ALA A 219 -23.87 -3.15 11.04
N ARG A 220 -23.44 -3.95 10.06
CA ARG A 220 -23.67 -5.39 10.01
C ARG A 220 -22.36 -6.12 9.74
N PHE A 221 -22.14 -7.17 10.50
CA PHE A 221 -21.01 -8.07 10.33
C PHE A 221 -21.49 -9.44 9.85
N GLY A 222 -21.30 -9.71 8.56
CA GLY A 222 -21.62 -11.00 7.96
C GLY A 222 -20.41 -11.92 7.97
N TYR A 223 -20.62 -13.22 8.15
CA TYR A 223 -19.59 -14.21 7.87
C TYR A 223 -20.17 -15.52 7.34
N ARG A 224 -19.33 -16.26 6.60
CA ARG A 224 -19.55 -17.67 6.28
C ARG A 224 -18.31 -18.48 6.58
N VAL A 225 -18.52 -19.66 7.18
CA VAL A 225 -17.45 -20.63 7.46
C VAL A 225 -17.47 -21.66 6.35
N VAL A 226 -16.34 -21.83 5.70
CA VAL A 226 -16.11 -22.84 4.67
C VAL A 226 -15.17 -23.89 5.24
N ALA A 227 -15.62 -25.14 5.28
CA ALA A 227 -14.81 -26.28 5.67
C ALA A 227 -14.95 -27.36 4.60
N THR A 228 -13.85 -28.03 4.26
CA THR A 228 -13.82 -29.10 3.24
C THR A 228 -14.53 -28.72 1.93
N GLY A 229 -14.31 -27.47 1.46
CA GLY A 229 -14.89 -26.95 0.21
C GLY A 229 -16.38 -26.60 0.27
N SER A 230 -17.05 -26.74 1.41
CA SER A 230 -18.49 -26.46 1.56
C SER A 230 -18.75 -25.41 2.64
N VAL A 231 -19.81 -24.61 2.46
CA VAL A 231 -20.26 -23.66 3.49
C VAL A 231 -20.98 -24.44 4.59
N VAL A 232 -20.38 -24.48 5.78
CA VAL A 232 -20.94 -25.20 6.96
C VAL A 232 -21.70 -24.27 7.90
N GLN A 233 -21.46 -22.96 7.82
CA GLN A 233 -22.14 -21.96 8.63
C GLN A 233 -22.24 -20.64 7.88
N ARG A 234 -23.36 -19.93 8.07
CA ARG A 234 -23.57 -18.56 7.61
C ARG A 234 -24.30 -17.79 8.68
N ARG A 235 -23.84 -16.58 9.00
CA ARG A 235 -24.53 -15.69 9.94
C ARG A 235 -24.31 -14.24 9.55
N THR A 236 -25.30 -13.41 9.86
CA THR A 236 -25.19 -11.96 9.85
C THR A 236 -25.48 -11.47 11.26
N LEU A 237 -24.60 -10.64 11.78
CA LEU A 237 -24.69 -10.08 13.12
C LEU A 237 -25.09 -8.60 13.02
N ALA A 238 -26.05 -8.19 13.83
CA ALA A 238 -26.27 -6.80 14.16
C ALA A 238 -25.11 -6.25 15.01
N ALA A 239 -24.86 -4.94 14.97
CA ALA A 239 -23.91 -4.31 15.87
C ALA A 239 -24.21 -4.56 17.35
N THR A 240 -25.49 -4.69 17.73
CA THR A 240 -25.90 -4.99 19.11
C THR A 240 -25.55 -6.41 19.59
N GLU A 241 -25.19 -7.32 18.67
CA GLU A 241 -24.74 -8.68 18.99
C GLU A 241 -23.22 -8.74 19.22
N LEU A 242 -22.49 -7.65 18.98
CA LEU A 242 -21.03 -7.57 19.13
C LEU A 242 -20.66 -6.99 20.50
N ALA A 243 -19.58 -7.52 21.09
CA ALA A 243 -18.99 -6.96 22.28
C ALA A 243 -18.10 -5.77 21.90
N TRP A 244 -18.60 -4.55 22.07
CA TRP A 244 -17.87 -3.33 21.72
C TRP A 244 -16.88 -2.93 22.80
N SER A 245 -15.67 -2.55 22.38
CA SER A 245 -14.60 -2.05 23.23
C SER A 245 -13.83 -0.92 22.53
N ALA A 246 -13.00 -0.19 23.29
CA ALA A 246 -12.06 0.76 22.71
C ALA A 246 -10.97 -0.01 21.93
N GLY A 247 -10.71 0.41 20.68
CA GLY A 247 -9.64 -0.18 19.87
C GLY A 247 -8.25 0.37 20.19
N ALA A 248 -7.25 -0.11 19.45
CA ALA A 248 -5.92 0.48 19.45
C ALA A 248 -5.99 1.91 18.86
N GLY A 249 -5.78 2.92 19.71
CA GLY A 249 -5.87 4.33 19.35
C GLY A 249 -7.19 4.99 19.71
N GLU A 250 -7.23 6.32 19.58
CA GLU A 250 -8.36 7.12 20.04
C GLU A 250 -9.55 7.16 19.07
N ARG A 251 -9.39 6.68 17.83
CA ARG A 251 -10.37 6.85 16.74
C ARG A 251 -11.17 5.61 16.40
N ILE A 252 -10.80 4.44 16.92
CA ILE A 252 -11.42 3.16 16.57
C ILE A 252 -12.12 2.56 17.79
N GLN A 253 -13.28 1.96 17.55
CA GLN A 253 -13.96 1.03 18.45
C GLN A 253 -14.07 -0.33 17.76
N VAL A 254 -14.03 -1.40 18.55
CA VAL A 254 -13.92 -2.78 18.05
C VAL A 254 -15.08 -3.59 18.60
N GLY A 255 -15.93 -4.11 17.70
CA GLY A 255 -17.01 -5.03 18.02
C GLY A 255 -16.58 -6.47 17.77
N GLU A 256 -16.45 -7.25 18.83
CA GLU A 256 -15.90 -8.62 18.76
C GLU A 256 -16.97 -9.70 18.96
N ILE A 257 -16.72 -10.87 18.37
CA ILE A 257 -17.47 -12.11 18.63
C ILE A 257 -16.55 -13.33 18.49
N ASP A 258 -16.71 -14.29 19.40
CA ASP A 258 -16.04 -15.57 19.32
C ASP A 258 -16.89 -16.55 18.49
N VAL A 259 -16.28 -17.18 17.49
CA VAL A 259 -16.90 -18.18 16.60
C VAL A 259 -16.09 -19.47 16.67
N CYS A 260 -16.77 -20.60 16.90
CA CYS A 260 -16.17 -21.92 16.77
C CYS A 260 -16.19 -22.34 15.30
N VAL A 261 -15.07 -22.85 14.80
CA VAL A 261 -14.89 -23.24 13.40
C VAL A 261 -14.22 -24.62 13.34
N PRO A 262 -14.57 -25.46 12.34
CA PRO A 262 -13.86 -26.73 12.14
C PRO A 262 -12.37 -26.51 11.85
N ASP A 263 -11.57 -27.55 12.08
CA ASP A 263 -10.15 -27.53 11.71
C ASP A 263 -9.98 -27.33 10.20
N GLY A 264 -9.04 -26.45 9.83
CA GLY A 264 -8.78 -26.08 8.43
C GLY A 264 -9.91 -25.29 7.76
N ALA A 265 -10.84 -24.73 8.54
CA ALA A 265 -11.85 -23.85 8.00
C ALA A 265 -11.27 -22.50 7.52
N ILE A 266 -11.99 -21.89 6.59
CA ILE A 266 -11.80 -20.52 6.12
C ILE A 266 -13.04 -19.73 6.55
N VAL A 267 -12.85 -18.58 7.16
CA VAL A 267 -13.96 -17.67 7.49
C VAL A 267 -13.93 -16.50 6.54
N GLN A 268 -14.91 -16.41 5.64
CA GLN A 268 -15.09 -15.20 4.84
C GLN A 268 -16.00 -14.24 5.59
N CYS A 269 -15.56 -13.00 5.70
CA CYS A 269 -16.18 -11.93 6.46
C CYS A 269 -16.67 -10.82 5.51
N PHE A 270 -17.72 -10.11 5.93
CA PHE A 270 -18.33 -9.00 5.20
C PHE A 270 -18.66 -7.89 6.20
N ALA A 271 -18.11 -6.69 6.00
CA ALA A 271 -18.48 -5.49 6.73
C ALA A 271 -19.41 -4.65 5.85
N SER A 272 -20.54 -4.27 6.42
CA SER A 272 -21.48 -3.38 5.75
C SER A 272 -22.07 -2.37 6.72
N TYR A 273 -22.49 -1.24 6.19
CA TYR A 273 -23.13 -0.17 6.95
C TYR A 273 -24.29 0.38 6.13
N ASP A 274 -25.47 0.44 6.75
CA ASP A 274 -26.71 0.92 6.12
C ASP A 274 -27.01 0.27 4.74
N GLY A 275 -26.76 -1.04 4.65
CA GLY A 275 -26.99 -1.82 3.43
C GLY A 275 -25.88 -1.75 2.36
N LEU A 276 -24.82 -0.98 2.59
CA LEU A 276 -23.67 -0.90 1.68
C LEU A 276 -22.58 -1.85 2.12
N LEU A 277 -22.14 -2.74 1.22
CA LEU A 277 -20.93 -3.53 1.44
C LEU A 277 -19.71 -2.63 1.32
N LEU A 278 -18.93 -2.54 2.41
CA LEU A 278 -17.76 -1.67 2.49
C LEU A 278 -16.46 -2.46 2.48
N GLN A 279 -16.47 -3.71 2.94
CA GLN A 279 -15.31 -4.57 2.86
C GLN A 279 -15.73 -6.03 2.89
N GLN A 280 -14.97 -6.89 2.24
CA GLN A 280 -14.97 -8.32 2.53
C GLN A 280 -13.55 -8.82 2.73
N GLY A 281 -13.39 -10.04 3.23
CA GLY A 281 -12.07 -10.63 3.36
C GLY A 281 -12.12 -12.01 3.98
N PHE A 282 -10.96 -12.63 4.13
CA PHE A 282 -10.85 -13.99 4.64
C PHE A 282 -9.98 -13.99 5.90
N VAL A 283 -10.53 -14.55 6.97
CA VAL A 283 -9.79 -14.94 8.17
C VAL A 283 -9.54 -16.43 8.09
N VAL A 284 -8.29 -16.82 8.25
CA VAL A 284 -7.81 -18.17 8.00
C VAL A 284 -6.99 -18.63 9.18
N GLN A 285 -6.75 -19.94 9.29
CA GLN A 285 -5.75 -20.43 10.21
C GLN A 285 -4.37 -20.27 9.56
N PRO A 286 -3.47 -19.46 10.14
CA PRO A 286 -2.09 -19.43 9.71
C PRO A 286 -1.52 -20.84 9.85
N GLY A 287 -0.89 -21.30 8.79
CA GLY A 287 -0.25 -22.60 8.81
C GLY A 287 -1.12 -23.82 8.47
N ILE A 288 -2.42 -23.67 8.18
CA ILE A 288 -3.28 -24.80 7.78
C ILE A 288 -3.82 -24.67 6.35
N LEU A 289 -3.94 -23.45 5.81
CA LEU A 289 -4.26 -23.34 4.40
C LEU A 289 -3.15 -24.01 3.58
N PRO A 290 -3.49 -24.96 2.70
CA PRO A 290 -2.50 -25.56 1.84
C PRO A 290 -1.96 -24.49 0.90
N ASN A 291 -0.65 -24.40 0.79
CA ASN A 291 -0.01 -23.46 -0.13
C ASN A 291 -0.42 -23.81 -1.56
N VAL A 292 -1.31 -23.01 -2.18
CA VAL A 292 -1.85 -23.27 -3.52
C VAL A 292 -0.74 -23.44 -4.56
N ARG A 293 0.36 -22.70 -4.43
CA ARG A 293 1.51 -22.83 -5.34
C ARG A 293 2.21 -24.17 -5.17
N ARG A 294 2.44 -24.60 -3.93
CA ARG A 294 2.97 -25.94 -3.62
C ARG A 294 2.02 -27.03 -4.11
N MET A 295 0.72 -26.92 -3.82
CA MET A 295 -0.28 -27.90 -4.24
C MET A 295 -0.31 -28.03 -5.77
N THR A 296 -0.25 -26.91 -6.48
CA THR A 296 -0.20 -26.90 -7.96
C THR A 296 1.06 -27.58 -8.47
N HIS A 297 2.20 -27.35 -7.82
CA HIS A 297 3.47 -27.99 -8.16
C HIS A 297 3.46 -29.50 -7.89
N GLU A 298 2.91 -29.93 -6.74
CA GLU A 298 2.82 -31.34 -6.34
C GLU A 298 1.93 -32.19 -7.26
N VAL A 299 1.03 -31.57 -8.05
CA VAL A 299 0.30 -32.28 -9.13
C VAL A 299 1.26 -32.89 -10.15
N PHE A 300 2.39 -32.23 -10.42
CA PHE A 300 3.38 -32.65 -11.41
C PHE A 300 4.66 -33.22 -10.77
N ASP A 301 4.87 -32.95 -9.48
CA ASP A 301 5.98 -33.48 -8.68
C ASP A 301 5.48 -34.04 -7.34
N PRO A 302 4.87 -35.24 -7.33
CA PRO A 302 4.27 -35.83 -6.13
C PRO A 302 5.26 -35.86 -4.96
N ALA A 303 4.80 -35.40 -3.79
CA ALA A 303 5.61 -35.28 -2.56
C ALA A 303 6.93 -34.49 -2.73
N LEU A 304 7.03 -33.68 -3.78
CA LEU A 304 8.21 -32.91 -4.17
C LEU A 304 9.45 -33.78 -4.40
N GLU A 305 9.31 -35.02 -4.86
CA GLU A 305 10.44 -35.95 -5.03
C GLU A 305 11.52 -35.42 -5.96
N ASN A 306 11.15 -34.87 -7.12
CA ASN A 306 12.10 -34.31 -8.08
C ASN A 306 12.70 -33.01 -7.54
N THR A 307 11.89 -32.15 -6.92
CA THR A 307 12.37 -30.89 -6.32
C THR A 307 13.38 -31.19 -5.19
N LYS A 308 13.09 -32.16 -4.31
CA LYS A 308 14.02 -32.62 -3.26
C LYS A 308 15.29 -33.20 -3.85
N LYS A 309 15.19 -33.99 -4.93
CA LYS A 309 16.35 -34.53 -5.64
C LYS A 309 17.23 -33.41 -6.20
N CYS A 310 16.62 -32.41 -6.85
CA CYS A 310 17.31 -31.23 -7.35
C CYS A 310 18.01 -30.42 -6.25
N LEU A 311 17.37 -30.27 -5.09
CA LEU A 311 17.89 -29.48 -3.96
C LEU A 311 18.93 -30.22 -3.09
N PHE A 312 18.83 -31.54 -2.93
CA PHE A 312 19.58 -32.27 -1.90
C PHE A 312 20.36 -33.50 -2.39
N ASP A 313 20.11 -34.00 -3.61
CA ASP A 313 20.90 -35.13 -4.13
C ASP A 313 22.21 -34.64 -4.78
N ALA A 314 23.29 -34.73 -4.02
CA ALA A 314 24.64 -34.36 -4.45
C ALA A 314 25.09 -35.09 -5.73
N LYS A 315 24.59 -36.30 -6.01
CA LYS A 315 24.94 -37.02 -7.25
C LYS A 315 24.27 -36.34 -8.46
N THR A 316 22.99 -36.01 -8.34
CA THR A 316 22.22 -35.31 -9.38
C THR A 316 22.79 -33.93 -9.65
N GLN A 317 23.16 -33.19 -8.60
CA GLN A 317 23.77 -31.87 -8.71
C GLN A 317 25.15 -31.88 -9.36
N LYS A 318 25.98 -32.89 -9.06
CA LYS A 318 27.31 -33.04 -9.70
C LYS A 318 27.23 -33.42 -11.17
N GLN A 319 26.15 -34.09 -11.59
CA GLN A 319 25.93 -34.44 -12.99
C GLN A 319 25.55 -33.21 -13.82
N ASP A 320 24.69 -32.36 -13.27
CA ASP A 320 24.32 -31.08 -13.88
C ASP A 320 23.97 -30.05 -12.79
N ALA A 321 24.76 -28.99 -12.71
CA ALA A 321 24.58 -27.91 -11.74
C ALA A 321 23.21 -27.20 -11.90
N ARG A 322 22.63 -27.26 -13.11
CA ARG A 322 21.29 -26.71 -13.39
C ARG A 322 20.17 -27.38 -12.62
N ASN A 323 20.41 -28.59 -12.09
CA ASN A 323 19.44 -29.24 -11.22
C ASN A 323 19.25 -28.44 -9.93
N LEU A 324 20.31 -27.89 -9.33
CA LEU A 324 20.18 -27.04 -8.15
C LEU A 324 19.40 -25.76 -8.49
N GLU A 325 19.73 -25.11 -9.61
CA GLU A 325 19.05 -23.90 -10.09
C GLU A 325 17.54 -24.12 -10.28
N ALA A 326 17.15 -25.23 -10.91
CA ALA A 326 15.76 -25.61 -11.09
C ALA A 326 15.05 -25.89 -9.74
N GLY A 327 15.73 -26.56 -8.81
CA GLY A 327 15.20 -26.79 -7.46
C GLY A 327 14.95 -25.48 -6.70
N VAL A 328 15.88 -24.54 -6.78
CA VAL A 328 15.76 -23.21 -6.15
C VAL A 328 14.64 -22.39 -6.79
N ALA A 329 14.49 -22.43 -8.11
CA ALA A 329 13.40 -21.76 -8.81
C ALA A 329 12.02 -22.28 -8.34
N ASN A 330 11.86 -23.59 -8.23
CA ASN A 330 10.62 -24.21 -7.72
C ASN A 330 10.34 -23.78 -6.27
N LEU A 331 11.38 -23.79 -5.43
CA LEU A 331 11.26 -23.36 -4.03
C LEU A 331 10.82 -21.90 -3.92
N LEU A 332 11.46 -20.98 -4.64
CA LEU A 332 11.09 -19.56 -4.64
C LEU A 332 9.67 -19.32 -5.15
N TYR A 333 9.24 -20.05 -6.18
CA TYR A 333 7.86 -20.01 -6.64
C TYR A 333 6.88 -20.40 -5.52
N MET A 334 7.15 -21.51 -4.82
CA MET A 334 6.32 -21.98 -3.69
C MET A 334 6.35 -21.00 -2.51
N LEU A 335 7.45 -20.26 -2.30
CA LEU A 335 7.56 -19.22 -1.26
C LEU A 335 6.86 -17.89 -1.60
N GLY A 336 6.19 -17.79 -2.77
CA GLY A 336 5.37 -16.63 -3.12
C GLY A 336 6.01 -15.65 -4.10
N PHE A 337 7.25 -15.88 -4.54
CA PHE A 337 7.94 -15.02 -5.51
C PHE A 337 7.47 -15.29 -6.95
N ALA A 338 7.51 -14.28 -7.82
CA ALA A 338 7.45 -14.50 -9.27
C ALA A 338 8.88 -14.76 -9.77
N VAL A 339 9.12 -15.88 -10.45
CA VAL A 339 10.48 -16.35 -10.78
C VAL A 339 10.68 -16.38 -12.29
N ASP A 340 11.78 -15.79 -12.77
CA ASP A 340 12.30 -15.95 -14.14
C ASP A 340 13.61 -16.75 -14.10
N PRO A 341 13.61 -18.04 -14.44
CA PRO A 341 14.83 -18.82 -14.61
C PRO A 341 15.57 -18.33 -15.85
N LEU A 342 16.80 -17.85 -15.67
CA LEU A 342 17.64 -17.32 -16.75
C LEU A 342 18.67 -18.33 -17.25
N PHE A 343 18.87 -19.43 -16.52
CA PHE A 343 19.67 -20.56 -16.96
C PHE A 343 19.17 -21.15 -18.29
N GLY A 344 20.10 -21.50 -19.19
CA GLY A 344 19.78 -22.09 -20.50
C GLY A 344 19.35 -21.11 -21.60
N LYS A 345 19.23 -19.81 -21.31
CA LYS A 345 18.97 -18.78 -22.35
C LYS A 345 20.29 -18.43 -23.09
N PRO A 346 20.25 -18.13 -24.41
CA PRO A 346 21.44 -17.87 -25.24
C PRO A 346 22.16 -16.54 -24.95
N GLN A 347 21.82 -15.86 -23.85
CA GLN A 347 22.41 -14.59 -23.45
C GLN A 347 23.66 -14.82 -22.61
N SER A 348 24.75 -14.11 -22.93
CA SER A 348 25.97 -14.16 -22.14
C SER A 348 25.86 -13.28 -20.90
N ASN A 349 26.26 -13.79 -19.73
CA ASN A 349 26.46 -13.07 -18.46
C ASN A 349 25.20 -12.74 -17.61
N ASN A 350 24.16 -13.57 -17.67
CA ASN A 350 23.00 -13.46 -16.77
C ASN A 350 23.29 -14.07 -15.39
N PRO A 351 22.57 -13.65 -14.32
CA PRO A 351 22.47 -14.46 -13.12
C PRO A 351 21.70 -15.76 -13.41
N ASP A 352 21.75 -16.75 -12.52
CA ASP A 352 21.08 -18.04 -12.75
C ASP A 352 19.55 -17.87 -12.75
N LEU A 353 19.02 -17.05 -11.83
CA LEU A 353 17.60 -16.69 -11.81
C LEU A 353 17.36 -15.29 -11.20
N ILE A 354 16.22 -14.72 -11.55
CA ILE A 354 15.65 -13.52 -10.92
C ILE A 354 14.33 -13.90 -10.28
N ALA A 355 14.05 -13.38 -9.09
CA ALA A 355 12.75 -13.55 -8.45
C ALA A 355 12.26 -12.21 -7.89
N THR A 356 10.96 -11.92 -8.01
CA THR A 356 10.37 -10.66 -7.54
C THR A 356 9.26 -10.89 -6.52
N THR A 357 9.14 -9.97 -5.57
CA THR A 357 8.03 -9.93 -4.62
C THR A 357 6.83 -9.20 -5.22
N PRO A 358 5.62 -9.32 -4.65
CA PRO A 358 4.46 -8.51 -5.05
C PRO A 358 4.68 -7.00 -4.96
N SER A 359 5.49 -6.51 -4.01
CA SER A 359 5.88 -5.09 -3.93
C SER A 359 6.85 -4.64 -5.03
N GLY A 360 7.43 -5.58 -5.79
CA GLY A 360 8.37 -5.30 -6.87
C GLY A 360 9.85 -5.42 -6.49
N ASP A 361 10.19 -5.73 -5.24
CA ASP A 361 11.58 -5.97 -4.83
C ASP A 361 12.16 -7.22 -5.48
N VAL A 362 13.47 -7.23 -5.73
CA VAL A 362 14.12 -8.21 -6.61
C VAL A 362 15.20 -9.01 -5.88
N LEU A 363 15.17 -10.32 -6.00
CA LEU A 363 16.26 -11.24 -5.70
C LEU A 363 17.07 -11.49 -6.97
N VAL A 364 18.39 -11.29 -6.88
CA VAL A 364 19.35 -11.67 -7.93
C VAL A 364 20.11 -12.88 -7.42
N VAL A 365 19.93 -14.05 -8.05
CA VAL A 365 20.32 -15.32 -7.43
C VAL A 365 21.37 -16.05 -8.27
N GLU A 366 22.43 -16.50 -7.59
CA GLU A 366 23.42 -17.46 -8.10
C GLU A 366 23.34 -18.76 -7.31
N CYS A 367 23.42 -19.88 -7.99
CA CYS A 367 23.52 -21.20 -7.41
C CYS A 367 24.94 -21.75 -7.55
N THR A 368 25.40 -22.52 -6.57
CA THR A 368 26.68 -23.22 -6.64
C THR A 368 26.62 -24.54 -5.89
N THR A 369 27.29 -25.55 -6.42
CA THR A 369 27.48 -26.85 -5.75
C THR A 369 28.88 -26.97 -5.15
N ALA A 370 29.67 -25.89 -5.22
CA ALA A 370 31.05 -25.79 -4.75
C ALA A 370 31.20 -24.56 -3.82
N ALA A 371 32.44 -24.13 -3.56
CA ALA A 371 32.71 -22.94 -2.77
C ALA A 371 31.95 -21.71 -3.33
N ILE A 372 31.47 -20.84 -2.43
CA ILE A 372 30.58 -19.73 -2.81
C ILE A 372 31.26 -18.64 -3.64
N ASP A 373 32.59 -18.52 -3.56
CA ASP A 373 33.37 -17.59 -4.38
C ASP A 373 34.26 -18.29 -5.43
N ILE A 374 33.85 -19.48 -5.89
CA ILE A 374 34.55 -20.13 -6.99
C ILE A 374 34.56 -19.22 -8.23
N GLU A 375 35.74 -18.99 -8.83
CA GLU A 375 35.93 -18.12 -9.99
C GLU A 375 35.40 -16.66 -9.83
N GLY A 376 35.41 -16.13 -8.60
CA GLY A 376 34.96 -14.77 -8.31
C GLY A 376 33.44 -14.60 -8.49
N LYS A 377 32.66 -15.65 -8.25
CA LYS A 377 31.20 -15.64 -8.37
C LYS A 377 30.55 -14.54 -7.51
N LEU A 378 31.05 -14.27 -6.31
CA LEU A 378 30.48 -13.21 -5.45
C LEU A 378 30.66 -11.83 -6.10
N SER A 379 31.84 -11.58 -6.67
CA SER A 379 32.13 -10.32 -7.38
C SER A 379 31.26 -10.15 -8.62
N LYS A 380 31.05 -11.23 -9.38
CA LYS A 380 30.16 -11.23 -10.56
C LYS A 380 28.70 -10.97 -10.17
N LEU A 381 28.22 -11.59 -9.09
CA LEU A 381 26.87 -11.38 -8.56
C LEU A 381 26.64 -9.91 -8.17
N LEU A 382 27.59 -9.30 -7.47
CA LEU A 382 27.52 -7.87 -7.12
C LEU A 382 27.48 -7.00 -8.37
N ALA A 383 28.33 -7.27 -9.37
CA ALA A 383 28.34 -6.53 -10.63
C ALA A 383 26.99 -6.63 -11.38
N ARG A 384 26.41 -7.83 -11.46
CA ARG A 384 25.09 -8.07 -12.07
C ARG A 384 23.98 -7.33 -11.30
N THR A 385 24.02 -7.37 -9.98
CA THR A 385 23.05 -6.69 -9.12
C THR A 385 23.16 -5.17 -9.26
N ALA A 386 24.38 -4.62 -9.35
CA ALA A 386 24.62 -3.20 -9.56
C ALA A 386 24.10 -2.74 -10.93
N ALA A 387 24.40 -3.49 -12.00
CA ALA A 387 23.91 -3.18 -13.34
C ALA A 387 22.37 -3.18 -13.40
N LEU A 388 21.71 -4.11 -12.70
CA LEU A 388 20.24 -4.11 -12.60
C LEU A 388 19.72 -2.88 -11.87
N ARG A 389 20.32 -2.51 -10.72
CA ARG A 389 19.92 -1.30 -9.97
C ARG A 389 20.09 -0.03 -10.80
N GLU A 390 21.19 0.09 -11.54
CA GLU A 390 21.44 1.21 -12.44
C GLU A 390 20.35 1.30 -13.52
N LYS A 391 19.99 0.17 -14.15
CA LYS A 391 18.92 0.11 -15.15
C LYS A 391 17.55 0.48 -14.57
N LEU A 392 17.26 0.04 -13.34
CA LEU A 392 16.03 0.42 -12.65
C LEU A 392 16.00 1.92 -12.34
N ALA A 393 17.12 2.49 -11.90
CA ALA A 393 17.23 3.93 -11.67
C ALA A 393 17.04 4.75 -12.95
N GLU A 394 17.63 4.34 -14.07
CA GLU A 394 17.43 4.98 -15.39
C GLU A 394 15.97 5.02 -15.85
N THR A 395 15.16 4.06 -15.38
CA THR A 395 13.74 3.93 -15.75
C THR A 395 12.78 4.52 -14.72
N GLY A 396 13.29 5.23 -13.71
CA GLY A 396 12.48 5.85 -12.65
C GLY A 396 12.07 4.91 -11.51
N ASN A 397 12.65 3.71 -11.46
CA ASN A 397 12.34 2.66 -10.49
C ASN A 397 13.43 2.52 -9.40
N SER A 398 14.07 3.62 -9.01
CA SER A 398 15.15 3.64 -8.02
C SER A 398 14.73 3.20 -6.61
N HIS A 399 13.42 3.18 -6.33
CA HIS A 399 12.83 2.72 -5.08
C HIS A 399 12.84 1.18 -4.93
N ILE A 400 13.01 0.44 -6.04
CA ILE A 400 13.05 -1.02 -6.03
C ILE A 400 14.37 -1.50 -5.42
N ARG A 401 14.29 -2.37 -4.42
CA ARG A 401 15.47 -2.93 -3.76
C ARG A 401 15.87 -4.21 -4.47
N CYS A 402 17.17 -4.36 -4.77
CA CYS A 402 17.72 -5.60 -5.31
C CYS A 402 18.60 -6.27 -4.25
N LEU A 403 18.30 -7.50 -3.86
CA LEU A 403 19.07 -8.29 -2.90
C LEU A 403 19.90 -9.36 -3.64
N PRO A 404 21.24 -9.32 -3.58
CA PRO A 404 22.08 -10.39 -4.10
C PRO A 404 22.00 -11.62 -3.19
N VAL A 405 21.77 -12.80 -3.77
CA VAL A 405 21.64 -14.07 -3.06
C VAL A 405 22.55 -15.12 -3.69
N THR A 406 23.39 -15.77 -2.88
CA THR A 406 24.13 -16.96 -3.26
C THR A 406 23.55 -18.18 -2.56
N VAL A 407 23.09 -19.15 -3.33
CA VAL A 407 22.53 -20.41 -2.85
C VAL A 407 23.54 -21.52 -3.06
N THR A 408 23.79 -22.32 -2.03
CA THR A 408 24.74 -23.43 -2.11
C THR A 408 24.15 -24.75 -1.61
N SER A 409 24.57 -25.86 -2.23
CA SER A 409 24.27 -27.21 -1.75
C SER A 409 25.17 -27.64 -0.58
N LEU A 410 26.11 -26.79 -0.15
CA LEU A 410 26.99 -27.06 0.99
C LEU A 410 26.25 -26.85 2.32
N ALA A 411 26.56 -27.72 3.28
CA ALA A 411 26.18 -27.54 4.67
C ALA A 411 26.87 -26.30 5.25
N GLU A 412 26.21 -25.58 6.16
CA GLU A 412 26.71 -24.33 6.77
C GLU A 412 28.19 -24.40 7.25
N PRO A 413 28.65 -25.46 7.95
CA PRO A 413 30.05 -25.56 8.39
C PRO A 413 31.08 -25.73 7.26
N ALA A 414 30.64 -26.12 6.06
CA ALA A 414 31.49 -26.33 4.89
C ALA A 414 31.57 -25.09 3.99
N ILE A 415 30.82 -24.03 4.31
CA ILE A 415 30.81 -22.78 3.54
C ILE A 415 32.02 -21.94 3.95
N THR A 416 32.95 -21.73 3.02
CA THR A 416 34.05 -20.77 3.17
C THR A 416 33.61 -19.38 2.69
N ASN A 417 34.34 -18.31 3.04
CA ASN A 417 34.08 -16.93 2.57
C ASN A 417 32.74 -16.32 3.04
N MET A 418 32.11 -16.88 4.07
CA MET A 418 30.86 -16.37 4.64
C MET A 418 31.01 -14.91 5.13
N GLU A 419 32.12 -14.59 5.80
CA GLU A 419 32.39 -13.22 6.29
C GLU A 419 32.50 -12.19 5.15
N GLU A 420 33.13 -12.58 4.03
CA GLU A 420 33.25 -11.72 2.86
C GLU A 420 31.89 -11.47 2.20
N ALA A 421 31.07 -12.52 2.08
CA ALA A 421 29.70 -12.40 1.57
C ALA A 421 28.84 -11.48 2.45
N VAL A 422 28.89 -11.65 3.78
CA VAL A 422 28.17 -10.80 4.74
C VAL A 422 28.63 -9.35 4.64
N LYS A 423 29.95 -9.10 4.59
CA LYS A 423 30.51 -7.75 4.42
C LYS A 423 30.08 -7.11 3.11
N ALA A 424 29.93 -7.90 2.06
CA ALA A 424 29.41 -7.48 0.75
C ALA A 424 27.87 -7.38 0.70
N ARG A 425 27.17 -7.67 1.80
CA ARG A 425 25.70 -7.69 1.91
C ARG A 425 25.04 -8.67 0.93
N ILE A 426 25.67 -9.82 0.73
CA ILE A 426 25.14 -10.95 -0.03
C ILE A 426 24.47 -11.91 0.94
N LEU A 427 23.22 -12.28 0.66
CA LEU A 427 22.54 -13.33 1.40
C LEU A 427 23.12 -14.69 0.97
N VAL A 428 23.66 -15.46 1.92
CA VAL A 428 24.08 -16.84 1.66
C VAL A 428 23.00 -17.79 2.17
N VAL A 429 22.58 -18.73 1.33
CA VAL A 429 21.56 -19.74 1.65
C VAL A 429 22.23 -21.11 1.58
N SER A 430 22.31 -21.79 2.71
CA SER A 430 22.91 -23.12 2.89
C SER A 430 21.94 -24.26 2.54
N ALA A 431 22.44 -25.50 2.53
CA ALA A 431 21.59 -26.69 2.40
C ALA A 431 20.55 -26.78 3.54
N GLU A 432 20.91 -26.41 4.77
CA GLU A 432 20.00 -26.39 5.92
C GLU A 432 18.91 -25.33 5.75
N ASP A 433 19.25 -24.16 5.22
CA ASP A 433 18.27 -23.12 4.89
C ASP A 433 17.28 -23.57 3.83
N LEU A 434 17.78 -24.26 2.78
CA LEU A 434 16.92 -24.84 1.75
C LEU A 434 15.95 -25.87 2.33
N GLY A 435 16.40 -26.69 3.29
CA GLY A 435 15.53 -27.62 4.01
C GLY A 435 14.43 -26.91 4.78
N ARG A 436 14.80 -25.94 5.63
CA ARG A 436 13.85 -25.14 6.41
C ARG A 436 12.84 -24.39 5.53
N ALA A 437 13.33 -23.82 4.44
CA ALA A 437 12.49 -23.09 3.48
C ALA A 437 11.53 -24.04 2.75
N LEU A 438 11.97 -25.24 2.37
CA LEU A 438 11.09 -26.23 1.75
C LEU A 438 9.98 -26.68 2.70
N ASP A 439 10.29 -26.86 3.98
CA ASP A 439 9.30 -27.22 5.00
C ASP A 439 8.28 -26.10 5.24
N SER A 440 8.72 -24.83 5.21
CA SER A 440 7.80 -23.69 5.37
C SER A 440 6.82 -23.55 4.20
N THR A 441 7.11 -24.12 3.02
CA THR A 441 6.19 -24.09 1.87
C THR A 441 4.89 -24.87 2.09
N MET A 442 4.75 -25.67 3.17
CA MET A 442 3.49 -26.35 3.48
C MET A 442 2.29 -25.38 3.54
N VAL A 443 2.58 -24.10 3.83
CA VAL A 443 1.59 -23.06 4.12
C VAL A 443 1.95 -21.82 3.30
N PRO A 444 0.98 -21.01 2.83
CA PRO A 444 1.25 -19.82 2.05
C PRO A 444 2.24 -18.91 2.75
N GLN A 445 3.28 -18.51 2.02
CA GLN A 445 4.30 -17.58 2.50
C GLN A 445 4.06 -16.19 1.92
N ASN A 446 4.46 -15.16 2.67
CA ASN A 446 4.47 -13.79 2.21
C ASN A 446 5.88 -13.43 1.73
N ALA A 447 6.07 -13.33 0.42
CA ALA A 447 7.37 -13.04 -0.19
C ALA A 447 7.91 -11.65 0.19
N ASP A 448 7.05 -10.63 0.36
CA ASP A 448 7.46 -9.30 0.82
C ASP A 448 8.01 -9.36 2.25
N ALA A 449 7.33 -10.12 3.13
CA ALA A 449 7.78 -10.30 4.51
C ALA A 449 9.13 -11.06 4.57
N LEU A 450 9.26 -12.14 3.81
CA LEU A 450 10.52 -12.90 3.71
C LEU A 450 11.67 -12.04 3.17
N PHE A 451 11.41 -11.23 2.14
CA PHE A 451 12.40 -10.30 1.60
C PHE A 451 12.82 -9.28 2.67
N ASN A 452 11.86 -8.64 3.34
CA ASN A 452 12.13 -7.62 4.34
C ASN A 452 12.96 -8.16 5.51
N GLU A 453 12.64 -9.35 6.00
CA GLU A 453 13.40 -10.02 7.07
C GLU A 453 14.88 -10.16 6.70
N LYS A 454 15.17 -10.71 5.51
CA LYS A 454 16.55 -10.90 5.04
C LYS A 454 17.24 -9.59 4.68
N TRP A 455 16.50 -8.63 4.14
CA TRP A 455 17.01 -7.29 3.84
C TRP A 455 17.51 -6.58 5.09
N HIS A 456 16.71 -6.58 6.17
CA HIS A 456 17.08 -5.95 7.45
C HIS A 456 18.25 -6.65 8.14
N THR A 457 18.37 -7.97 7.98
CA THR A 457 19.51 -8.72 8.52
C THR A 457 20.84 -8.24 7.92
N LEU A 458 20.85 -7.88 6.63
CA LEU A 458 22.06 -7.44 5.90
C LEU A 458 22.23 -5.91 5.86
N ASN A 459 21.14 -5.18 6.12
CA ASN A 459 21.11 -3.72 6.17
C ASN A 459 20.42 -3.29 7.47
N PRO A 460 21.04 -3.53 8.63
CA PRO A 460 20.50 -3.05 9.89
C PRO A 460 20.37 -1.52 9.80
N PRO A 461 19.31 -0.93 10.38
CA PRO A 461 19.23 0.52 10.49
C PRO A 461 20.51 1.02 11.16
N PRO A 462 21.03 2.21 10.78
CA PRO A 462 22.15 2.80 11.50
C PRO A 462 21.81 2.85 12.99
N ASP A 463 22.80 2.56 13.84
CA ASP A 463 22.65 2.74 15.29
C ASP A 463 21.99 4.10 15.53
N PRO A 464 20.94 4.18 16.37
CA PRO A 464 20.34 5.45 16.68
C PRO A 464 21.47 6.37 17.15
N LEU A 465 21.65 7.50 16.45
CA LEU A 465 22.67 8.52 16.75
C LEU A 465 22.60 9.04 18.19
N PHE A 466 21.55 8.66 18.92
CA PHE A 466 21.36 8.86 20.33
C PHE A 466 21.07 7.50 20.99
N PRO A 467 21.95 6.97 21.85
CA PRO A 467 21.53 5.90 22.75
C PRO A 467 20.35 6.42 23.59
N ASP A 468 19.31 5.59 23.75
CA ASP A 468 18.17 5.89 24.62
C ASP A 468 18.69 6.31 26.00
N GLY A 469 18.59 7.61 26.32
CA GLY A 469 19.16 8.12 27.57
C GLY A 469 19.40 9.62 27.72
N ILE A 470 19.11 10.47 26.73
CA ILE A 470 19.12 11.93 26.95
C ILE A 470 17.68 12.41 27.05
N GLN A 471 17.17 12.49 28.29
CA GLN A 471 15.96 13.27 28.55
C GLN A 471 16.20 14.71 28.10
N PRO A 472 15.24 15.35 27.41
CA PRO A 472 15.35 16.76 27.08
C PRO A 472 15.49 17.55 28.39
N VAL A 473 16.64 18.21 28.56
CA VAL A 473 16.85 19.16 29.65
C VAL A 473 15.78 20.23 29.52
N SER A 474 14.87 20.25 30.49
CA SER A 474 13.85 21.27 30.62
C SER A 474 14.57 22.60 30.84
N LEU A 475 14.53 23.49 29.85
CA LEU A 475 14.97 24.88 30.05
C LEU A 475 14.02 25.55 31.05
N PRO A 476 14.53 26.19 32.12
CA PRO A 476 13.66 26.89 33.05
C PRO A 476 13.06 28.12 32.35
N LEU A 477 11.73 28.20 32.33
CA LEU A 477 11.01 29.43 32.02
C LEU A 477 11.41 30.50 33.04
N SER A 478 12.27 31.43 32.62
CA SER A 478 12.52 32.65 33.37
C SER A 478 11.30 33.56 33.24
N ASN A 479 10.46 33.55 34.29
CA ASN A 479 9.54 34.65 34.56
C ASN A 479 10.35 35.89 34.94
N SER A 480 10.20 36.96 34.18
CA SER A 480 10.45 38.30 34.70
C SER A 480 9.45 39.29 34.09
N SER A 481 8.35 39.46 34.81
CA SER A 481 7.56 40.68 34.79
C SER A 481 8.36 41.77 35.49
N SER A 482 8.60 42.93 34.87
CA SER A 482 8.36 44.28 35.44
C SER A 482 8.78 45.40 34.48
N THR A 483 7.82 46.31 34.23
CA THR A 483 7.92 47.80 34.26
C THR A 483 9.31 48.41 34.02
N ILE A 484 9.55 49.24 33.01
CA ILE A 484 8.91 50.51 32.60
C ILE A 484 9.00 50.66 31.08
#